data_AF-A0A5R9P0Z1-F1
#
_entry.id   AF-A0A5R9P0Z1-F1
#
_cell.length_a   1.000
_cell.length_b   1.000
_cell.length_c   1.000
_cell.angle_alpha   90.00
_cell.angle_beta   90.00
_cell.angle_gamma   90.00
#
_symmetry.space_group_name_H-M   'P 1'
#
loop_
_entity.id
_entity.type
_entity.pdbx_description
1 polymer ?
#
loop_
_entity_poly.entity_id
_entity_poly.type
_entity_poly.pdbx_seq_one_letter_code
_entity_poly.pdbx_strand_id
1 'polypeptide(L)'
;MKEGLAPRAERLSNWDAESCDEVVYLTKTYGLHFAANARKNDSEDLVIIEIDTDLLPDQEKLLADEDALWFAWKAGVIKPNEVEEYIYDQPQEKQVQWFAGFLEDFSSLGCTWDWSLKTLGNCTYLGIIPPSAITRIVTYEAKTGWWVAFHDPQIAPSNFKFCGAEYEATQLVVAGRLDQAKNVKMMFPMVLGLDDIDEMCRAHRTGLQTFEATPALSV
;
A
#
# COMPACT_ATOMS: atom_id res chain seq x y z
N MET A 1 1.17 -16.23 11.62
CA MET A 1 -0.01 -15.46 12.07
C MET A 1 -1.21 -16.40 12.08
N LYS A 2 -1.77 -16.73 13.25
CA LYS A 2 -2.91 -17.67 13.34
C LYS A 2 -4.27 -16.99 13.12
N GLU A 3 -4.35 -15.70 13.45
CA GLU A 3 -5.61 -14.93 13.46
C GLU A 3 -5.78 -14.05 12.21
N GLY A 4 -4.77 -13.98 11.34
CA GLY A 4 -4.76 -13.10 10.16
C GLY A 4 -3.95 -11.83 10.39
N LEU A 5 -4.15 -10.86 9.51
CA LEU A 5 -3.61 -9.51 9.60
C LEU A 5 -4.76 -8.55 9.94
N ALA A 6 -4.67 -7.91 11.10
CA ALA A 6 -5.69 -7.00 11.61
C ALA A 6 -5.34 -5.52 11.31
N PRO A 7 -6.34 -4.63 11.30
CA PRO A 7 -6.14 -3.19 11.26
C PRO A 7 -5.20 -2.67 12.34
N ARG A 8 -4.60 -1.50 12.10
CA ARG A 8 -3.61 -0.90 13.00
C ARG A 8 -4.32 -0.09 14.09
N ALA A 9 -4.26 -0.53 15.35
CA ALA A 9 -5.06 0.09 16.42
C ALA A 9 -4.35 1.18 17.26
N GLU A 10 -3.02 1.32 17.26
CA GLU A 10 -2.34 2.04 18.37
C GLU A 10 -1.16 2.96 18.01
N ARG A 11 -0.99 3.42 16.77
CA ARG A 11 0.11 4.36 16.45
C ARG A 11 -0.33 5.52 15.58
N LEU A 12 0.00 6.74 16.03
CA LEU A 12 -0.04 7.96 15.22
C LEU A 12 0.69 7.73 13.89
N SER A 13 0.11 8.20 12.79
CA SER A 13 0.75 8.14 11.48
C SER A 13 1.92 9.14 11.39
N ASN A 14 2.53 9.30 10.20
CA ASN A 14 3.49 10.39 9.96
C ASN A 14 2.83 11.78 10.01
N TRP A 15 1.51 11.82 10.13
CA TRP A 15 0.69 13.01 10.34
C TRP A 15 0.15 13.00 11.78
N ASP A 16 -0.25 14.16 12.31
CA ASP A 16 -0.99 14.28 13.58
C ASP A 16 -2.45 13.76 13.46
N ALA A 17 -2.62 12.63 12.78
CA ALA A 17 -3.85 11.89 12.56
C ALA A 17 -3.57 10.39 12.71
N GLU A 18 -4.51 9.69 13.34
CA GLU A 18 -4.48 8.22 13.47
C GLU A 18 -4.91 7.60 12.15
N SER A 19 -4.28 6.48 11.77
CA SER A 19 -4.78 5.62 10.70
C SER A 19 -6.16 5.08 11.09
N CYS A 20 -7.02 4.78 10.12
CA CYS A 20 -8.30 4.14 10.39
C CYS A 20 -8.07 2.77 11.06
N ASP A 21 -8.71 2.55 12.21
CA ASP A 21 -8.57 1.35 13.04
C ASP A 21 -9.47 0.20 12.56
N GLU A 22 -10.24 0.42 11.51
CA GLU A 22 -11.12 -0.59 10.91
C GLU A 22 -10.52 -1.24 9.66
N VAL A 23 -9.47 -0.66 9.06
CA VAL A 23 -8.91 -1.12 7.78
C VAL A 23 -7.45 -1.57 7.84
N VAL A 24 -7.11 -2.52 6.98
CA VAL A 24 -5.73 -2.90 6.66
C VAL A 24 -5.31 -2.16 5.39
N TYR A 25 -4.25 -1.36 5.50
CA TYR A 25 -3.68 -0.63 4.39
C TYR A 25 -2.84 -1.55 3.49
N LEU A 26 -3.10 -1.49 2.19
CA LEU A 26 -2.46 -2.32 1.17
C LEU A 26 -1.81 -1.44 0.11
N THR A 27 -0.71 -1.93 -0.45
CA THR A 27 -0.01 -1.25 -1.54
C THR A 27 0.51 -2.23 -2.55
N LYS A 28 0.47 -1.83 -3.82
CA LYS A 28 1.16 -2.54 -4.90
C LYS A 28 2.55 -1.99 -5.21
N THR A 29 2.94 -0.85 -4.63
CA THR A 29 4.14 -0.10 -5.05
C THR A 29 5.06 0.38 -3.92
N TYR A 30 4.60 0.47 -2.67
CA TYR A 30 5.37 1.12 -1.59
C TYR A 30 5.65 0.23 -0.38
N GLY A 31 5.78 -1.08 -0.58
CA GLY A 31 5.92 -2.05 0.51
C GLY A 31 7.10 -1.77 1.44
N LEU A 32 8.28 -1.46 0.90
CA LEU A 32 9.44 -1.09 1.74
C LEU A 32 9.23 0.24 2.49
N HIS A 33 8.56 1.22 1.87
CA HIS A 33 8.32 2.52 2.49
C HIS A 33 7.40 2.37 3.70
N PHE A 34 6.31 1.64 3.53
CA PHE A 34 5.39 1.36 4.63
C PHE A 34 5.99 0.44 5.69
N ALA A 35 6.79 -0.56 5.31
CA ALA A 35 7.55 -1.35 6.27
C ALA A 35 8.51 -0.48 7.10
N ALA A 36 9.20 0.47 6.48
CA ALA A 36 10.11 1.39 7.17
C ALA A 36 9.38 2.30 8.16
N ASN A 37 8.24 2.87 7.75
CA ASN A 37 7.38 3.70 8.61
C ASN A 37 6.71 2.88 9.72
N ALA A 38 6.55 1.56 9.54
CA ALA A 38 5.94 0.69 10.53
C ALA A 38 6.87 0.41 11.73
N ARG A 39 8.19 0.48 11.54
CA ARG A 39 9.20 0.19 12.57
C ARG A 39 9.09 1.10 13.78
N LYS A 40 9.24 0.55 14.98
CA LYS A 40 9.29 1.30 16.24
C LYS A 40 10.69 1.81 16.57
N ASN A 41 11.71 1.16 16.05
CA ASN A 41 13.12 1.55 16.21
C ASN A 41 13.98 0.98 15.07
N ASP A 42 15.22 1.45 14.96
CA ASP A 42 16.13 1.09 13.88
C ASP A 42 16.67 -0.35 13.93
N SER A 43 16.42 -1.08 15.02
CA SER A 43 16.83 -2.48 15.14
C SER A 43 15.78 -3.47 14.62
N GLU A 44 14.56 -3.01 14.32
CA GLU A 44 13.52 -3.85 13.73
C GLU A 44 13.79 -4.07 12.23
N ASP A 45 13.64 -5.33 11.81
CA ASP A 45 13.65 -5.72 10.41
C ASP A 45 12.44 -5.16 9.67
N LEU A 46 12.59 -4.97 8.35
CA LEU A 46 11.48 -4.62 7.48
C LEU A 46 10.75 -5.90 7.07
N VAL A 47 9.43 -5.93 7.29
CA VAL A 47 8.59 -7.06 6.91
C VAL A 47 7.57 -6.62 5.87
N ILE A 48 7.54 -7.33 4.75
CA ILE A 48 6.56 -7.14 3.67
C ILE A 48 5.73 -8.41 3.59
N ILE A 49 4.41 -8.23 3.65
CA ILE A 49 3.44 -9.32 3.57
C ILE A 49 2.69 -9.15 2.26
N GLU A 50 2.76 -10.16 1.40
CA GLU A 50 2.06 -10.22 0.13
C GLU A 50 0.69 -10.87 0.36
N ILE A 51 -0.36 -10.16 -0.04
CA ILE A 51 -1.74 -10.62 0.02
C ILE A 51 -2.20 -10.93 -1.39
N ASP A 52 -2.76 -12.12 -1.59
CA ASP A 52 -3.48 -12.47 -2.80
C ASP A 52 -4.95 -12.07 -2.66
N THR A 53 -5.37 -11.07 -3.42
CA THR A 53 -6.72 -10.51 -3.38
C THR A 53 -7.78 -11.48 -3.89
N ASP A 54 -7.41 -12.46 -4.70
CA ASP A 54 -8.34 -13.50 -5.19
C ASP A 54 -8.66 -14.53 -4.09
N LEU A 55 -7.86 -14.57 -3.03
CA LEU A 55 -8.07 -15.44 -1.86
C LEU A 55 -8.78 -14.72 -0.70
N LEU A 56 -9.16 -13.45 -0.88
CA LEU A 56 -9.97 -12.74 0.09
C LEU A 56 -11.42 -13.27 0.06
N PRO A 57 -12.02 -13.56 1.24
CA PRO A 57 -13.36 -14.14 1.30
C PRO A 57 -14.46 -13.15 0.85
N ASP A 58 -14.17 -11.86 0.95
CA ASP A 58 -15.11 -10.79 0.63
C ASP A 58 -14.34 -9.66 -0.08
N GLN A 59 -14.42 -9.64 -1.41
CA GLN A 59 -13.76 -8.62 -2.22
C GLN A 59 -14.47 -7.26 -2.15
N GLU A 60 -15.72 -7.19 -1.67
CA GLU A 60 -16.44 -5.92 -1.51
C GLU A 60 -15.83 -5.06 -0.40
N LYS A 61 -15.07 -5.69 0.50
CA LYS A 61 -14.28 -5.03 1.55
C LYS A 61 -12.99 -4.40 1.05
N LEU A 62 -12.60 -4.59 -0.21
CA LEU A 62 -11.53 -3.81 -0.81
C LEU A 62 -12.07 -2.42 -1.15
N LEU A 63 -11.48 -1.40 -0.53
CA LEU A 63 -11.90 0.00 -0.66
C LEU A 63 -10.75 0.87 -1.16
N ALA A 64 -11.08 2.08 -1.59
CA ALA A 64 -10.08 3.08 -1.91
C ALA A 64 -9.27 3.47 -0.66
N ASP A 65 -8.07 4.02 -0.89
CA ASP A 65 -7.29 4.68 0.14
C ASP A 65 -7.83 6.10 0.36
N GLU A 66 -7.83 6.59 1.60
CA GLU A 66 -8.39 7.90 1.94
C GLU A 66 -7.65 9.06 1.26
N ASP A 67 -6.35 8.93 1.01
CA ASP A 67 -5.59 9.94 0.26
C ASP A 67 -6.09 10.01 -1.18
N ALA A 68 -6.45 8.86 -1.79
CA ALA A 68 -7.00 8.83 -3.14
C ALA A 68 -8.32 9.60 -3.20
N LEU A 69 -9.22 9.36 -2.23
CA LEU A 69 -10.50 10.07 -2.14
C LEU A 69 -10.29 11.58 -1.94
N TRP A 70 -9.37 11.95 -1.06
CA TRP A 70 -9.03 13.36 -0.85
C TRP A 70 -8.55 14.02 -2.14
N PHE A 71 -7.67 13.36 -2.91
CA PHE A 71 -7.24 13.86 -4.21
C PHE A 71 -8.37 13.92 -5.24
N ALA A 72 -9.28 12.93 -5.26
CA ALA A 72 -10.46 12.95 -6.13
C ALA A 72 -11.36 14.15 -5.82
N TRP A 73 -11.57 14.47 -4.56
CA TRP A 73 -12.31 15.66 -4.15
C TRP A 73 -11.59 16.95 -4.56
N LYS A 74 -10.28 17.07 -4.32
CA LYS A 74 -9.49 18.22 -4.78
C LYS A 74 -9.50 18.39 -6.30
N ALA A 75 -9.61 17.30 -7.05
CA ALA A 75 -9.71 17.30 -8.50
C ALA A 75 -11.14 17.53 -9.03
N GLY A 76 -12.14 17.63 -8.15
CA GLY A 76 -13.55 17.81 -8.53
C GLY A 76 -14.23 16.55 -9.08
N VAL A 77 -13.63 15.37 -8.88
CA VAL A 77 -14.25 14.07 -9.21
C VAL A 77 -15.37 13.77 -8.20
N ILE A 78 -15.07 13.91 -6.91
CA ILE A 78 -16.08 13.94 -5.85
C ILE A 78 -16.67 15.35 -5.81
N LYS A 79 -18.00 15.44 -5.95
CA LYS A 79 -18.67 16.74 -6.03
C LYS A 79 -18.69 17.42 -4.65
N PRO A 80 -18.66 18.75 -4.59
CA PRO A 80 -18.70 19.49 -3.33
C PRO A 80 -19.87 19.14 -2.41
N ASN A 81 -21.05 18.87 -2.96
CA ASN A 81 -22.24 18.53 -2.18
C ASN A 81 -22.20 17.13 -1.53
N GLU A 82 -21.16 16.32 -1.82
CA GLU A 82 -20.92 15.01 -1.21
C GLU A 82 -19.97 15.11 0.01
N VAL A 83 -19.47 16.31 0.34
CA VAL A 83 -18.54 16.56 1.45
C VAL A 83 -19.12 17.63 2.36
N GLU A 84 -19.06 17.41 3.67
CA GLU A 84 -19.59 18.36 4.65
C GLU A 84 -18.86 19.71 4.61
N GLU A 85 -19.61 20.81 4.68
CA GLU A 85 -19.07 22.18 4.50
C GLU A 85 -17.94 22.53 5.48
N TYR A 86 -17.97 22.02 6.71
CA TYR A 86 -16.92 22.30 7.70
C TYR A 86 -15.55 21.70 7.33
N ILE A 87 -15.51 20.69 6.46
CA ILE A 87 -14.28 20.00 6.02
C ILE A 87 -13.42 20.89 5.13
N TYR A 88 -14.02 21.85 4.42
CA TYR A 88 -13.34 22.72 3.46
C TYR A 88 -12.24 23.56 4.12
N ASP A 89 -12.51 24.01 5.34
CA ASP A 89 -11.60 24.87 6.11
C ASP A 89 -10.68 24.10 7.07
N GLN A 90 -10.79 22.76 7.10
CA GLN A 90 -9.91 21.93 7.92
C GLN A 90 -8.51 21.79 7.30
N PRO A 91 -7.48 21.56 8.14
CA PRO A 91 -6.16 21.10 7.67
C PRO A 91 -6.27 19.80 6.87
N GLN A 92 -5.31 19.55 5.98
CA GLN A 92 -5.31 18.39 5.08
C GLN A 92 -5.47 17.06 5.85
N GLU A 93 -4.78 16.92 6.98
CA GLU A 93 -4.80 15.70 7.80
C GLU A 93 -6.21 15.39 8.31
N LYS A 94 -6.97 16.43 8.66
CA LYS A 94 -8.36 16.32 9.12
C LYS A 94 -9.32 16.06 7.97
N GLN A 95 -9.04 16.58 6.78
CA GLN A 95 -9.79 16.26 5.57
C GLN A 95 -9.63 14.78 5.21
N VAL A 96 -8.39 14.29 5.20
CA VAL A 96 -8.07 12.88 4.92
C VAL A 96 -8.68 11.96 5.97
N GLN A 97 -8.58 12.31 7.26
CA GLN A 97 -9.21 11.56 8.35
C GLN A 97 -10.74 11.47 8.19
N TRP A 98 -11.39 12.53 7.69
CA TRP A 98 -12.82 12.48 7.39
C TRP A 98 -13.11 11.46 6.29
N PHE A 99 -12.37 11.47 5.17
CA PHE A 99 -12.55 10.49 4.09
C PHE A 99 -12.40 9.04 4.55
N ALA A 100 -11.50 8.78 5.50
CA ALA A 100 -11.31 7.44 6.07
C ALA A 100 -12.57 6.89 6.78
N GLY A 101 -13.47 7.77 7.25
CA GLY A 101 -14.76 7.37 7.84
C GLY A 101 -15.87 7.07 6.83
N PHE A 102 -15.63 7.29 5.53
CA PHE A 102 -16.64 7.18 4.47
C PHE A 102 -16.16 6.34 3.26
N LEU A 103 -15.16 5.47 3.47
CA LEU A 103 -14.56 4.68 2.38
C LEU A 103 -15.59 3.84 1.61
N GLU A 104 -16.53 3.20 2.31
CA GLU A 104 -17.60 2.41 1.71
C GLU A 104 -18.56 3.29 0.87
N ASP A 105 -18.94 4.46 1.39
CA ASP A 105 -19.84 5.39 0.72
C ASP A 105 -19.27 5.87 -0.63
N PHE A 106 -17.98 6.21 -0.66
CA PHE A 106 -17.32 6.68 -1.88
C PHE A 106 -17.08 5.57 -2.91
N SER A 107 -17.03 4.30 -2.50
CA SER A 107 -16.99 3.16 -3.44
C SER A 107 -18.24 3.16 -4.34
N SER A 108 -19.41 3.47 -3.78
CA SER A 108 -20.67 3.57 -4.52
C SER A 108 -20.69 4.73 -5.54
N LEU A 109 -19.83 5.73 -5.35
CA LEU A 109 -19.66 6.88 -6.24
C LEU A 109 -18.59 6.64 -7.33
N GLY A 110 -18.08 5.41 -7.45
CA GLY A 110 -17.10 5.02 -8.45
C GLY A 110 -15.64 5.20 -8.03
N CYS A 111 -15.39 5.59 -6.79
CA CYS A 111 -14.03 5.63 -6.21
C CYS A 111 -13.67 4.25 -5.64
N THR A 112 -13.49 3.28 -6.53
CA THR A 112 -13.21 1.88 -6.16
C THR A 112 -11.75 1.65 -5.74
N TRP A 113 -11.47 0.52 -5.11
CA TRP A 113 -10.10 0.10 -4.76
C TRP A 113 -9.17 0.01 -5.99
N ASP A 114 -9.66 -0.51 -7.11
CA ASP A 114 -8.89 -0.65 -8.35
C ASP A 114 -8.55 0.72 -8.95
N TRP A 115 -9.49 1.67 -8.87
CA TRP A 115 -9.23 3.06 -9.23
C TRP A 115 -8.15 3.68 -8.32
N SER A 116 -8.21 3.42 -7.01
CA SER A 116 -7.19 3.89 -6.05
C SER A 116 -5.80 3.32 -6.36
N LEU A 117 -5.70 2.01 -6.66
CA LEU A 117 -4.44 1.39 -7.08
C LEU A 117 -3.89 1.97 -8.38
N LYS A 118 -4.74 2.34 -9.33
CA LYS A 118 -4.31 3.00 -10.58
C LYS A 118 -3.90 4.46 -10.39
N THR A 119 -4.43 5.11 -9.35
CA THR A 119 -4.22 6.53 -9.09
C THR A 119 -3.02 6.79 -8.17
N LEU A 120 -2.87 5.98 -7.12
CA LEU A 120 -1.82 6.14 -6.10
C LEU A 120 -0.98 4.89 -5.88
N GLY A 121 -1.46 3.70 -6.26
CA GLY A 121 -0.78 2.44 -5.93
C GLY A 121 -1.16 1.85 -4.57
N ASN A 122 -2.13 2.45 -3.86
CA ASN A 122 -2.62 2.00 -2.56
C ASN A 122 -4.12 1.74 -2.58
N CYS A 123 -4.56 0.87 -1.68
CA CYS A 123 -5.95 0.63 -1.37
C CYS A 123 -6.06 0.16 0.09
N THR A 124 -7.27 -0.11 0.55
CA THR A 124 -7.53 -0.62 1.89
C THR A 124 -8.38 -1.88 1.84
N TYR A 125 -8.35 -2.66 2.92
CA TYR A 125 -9.25 -3.79 3.14
C TYR A 125 -9.93 -3.64 4.50
N LEU A 126 -11.26 -3.64 4.52
CA LEU A 126 -12.04 -3.49 5.75
C LEU A 126 -12.01 -4.77 6.60
N GLY A 127 -11.58 -4.66 7.85
CA GLY A 127 -11.48 -5.76 8.80
C GLY A 127 -10.19 -6.59 8.67
N ILE A 128 -10.29 -7.88 8.98
CA ILE A 128 -9.12 -8.77 9.11
C ILE A 128 -8.87 -9.52 7.80
N ILE A 129 -7.64 -9.49 7.30
CA ILE A 129 -7.21 -10.33 6.17
C ILE A 129 -6.87 -11.73 6.70
N PRO A 130 -7.50 -12.79 6.20
CA PRO A 130 -7.29 -14.14 6.72
C PRO A 130 -5.90 -14.68 6.36
N PRO A 131 -5.33 -15.61 7.16
CA PRO A 131 -4.04 -16.22 6.85
C PRO A 131 -3.99 -16.92 5.49
N SER A 132 -5.12 -17.43 4.99
CA SER A 132 -5.23 -18.09 3.68
C SER A 132 -4.94 -17.16 2.50
N ALA A 133 -5.11 -15.84 2.68
CA ALA A 133 -4.79 -14.85 1.65
C ALA A 133 -3.32 -14.39 1.68
N ILE A 134 -2.55 -14.79 2.70
CA ILE A 134 -1.12 -14.45 2.80
C ILE A 134 -0.31 -15.46 1.97
N THR A 135 0.26 -15.02 0.86
CA THR A 135 0.99 -15.89 -0.08
C THR A 135 2.50 -15.72 0.01
N ARG A 136 2.98 -14.62 0.60
CA ARG A 136 4.42 -14.43 0.84
C ARG A 136 4.70 -13.52 2.02
N ILE A 137 5.78 -13.81 2.72
CA ILE A 137 6.40 -12.90 3.69
C ILE A 137 7.87 -12.75 3.30
N VAL A 138 8.31 -11.51 3.09
CA VAL A 138 9.70 -11.16 2.84
C VAL A 138 10.21 -10.33 4.01
N THR A 139 11.39 -10.68 4.51
CA THR A 139 12.05 -9.99 5.62
C THR A 139 13.40 -9.48 5.17
N TYR A 140 13.70 -8.24 5.55
CA TYR A 140 14.95 -7.56 5.25
C TYR A 140 15.56 -6.98 6.51
N GLU A 141 16.89 -7.01 6.60
CA GLU A 141 17.55 -6.18 7.60
C GLU A 141 17.42 -4.71 7.25
N ALA A 142 17.28 -3.88 8.27
CA ALA A 142 17.10 -2.45 8.12
C ALA A 142 18.36 -1.65 8.47
N LYS A 143 19.53 -2.31 8.49
CA LYS A 143 20.81 -1.65 8.78
C LYS A 143 21.22 -0.74 7.62
N THR A 144 21.98 0.31 7.91
CA THR A 144 22.74 1.13 6.93
C THR A 144 21.97 1.97 5.89
N GLY A 145 20.68 2.24 6.06
CA GLY A 145 19.94 3.14 5.16
C GLY A 145 19.58 2.60 3.77
N TRP A 146 19.95 1.37 3.38
CA TRP A 146 19.95 0.94 1.97
C TRP A 146 18.58 1.04 1.26
N TRP A 147 17.49 0.79 1.99
CA TRP A 147 16.11 0.82 1.49
C TRP A 147 15.65 2.24 1.13
N VAL A 148 16.33 3.29 1.62
CA VAL A 148 16.08 4.69 1.25
C VAL A 148 16.31 4.93 -0.25
N ALA A 149 17.14 4.12 -0.90
CA ALA A 149 17.33 4.18 -2.35
C ALA A 149 16.03 3.90 -3.15
N PHE A 150 15.01 3.30 -2.52
CA PHE A 150 13.69 3.06 -3.12
C PHE A 150 12.64 4.07 -2.65
N HIS A 151 13.05 5.13 -1.97
CA HIS A 151 12.15 6.07 -1.33
C HIS A 151 12.27 7.47 -1.94
N ASP A 152 11.49 7.70 -2.99
CA ASP A 152 10.88 9.01 -3.22
C ASP A 152 9.38 8.85 -3.52
N PRO A 153 8.58 8.23 -2.64
CA PRO A 153 7.17 8.10 -2.91
C PRO A 153 6.52 9.30 -2.24
N GLN A 154 6.65 10.48 -2.82
CA GLN A 154 5.58 11.45 -2.61
C GLN A 154 4.31 10.78 -3.12
N ILE A 155 3.47 10.27 -2.21
CA ILE A 155 2.25 9.55 -2.55
C ILE A 155 1.25 10.60 -3.05
N ALA A 156 1.28 10.83 -4.36
CA ALA A 156 0.45 11.81 -5.04
C ALA A 156 0.14 11.33 -6.46
N PRO A 157 -1.04 11.65 -7.04
CA PRO A 157 -1.42 11.13 -8.34
C PRO A 157 -0.50 11.58 -9.48
N SER A 158 0.03 12.80 -9.39
CA SER A 158 1.00 13.31 -10.38
C SER A 158 2.28 12.50 -10.36
N ASN A 159 2.84 12.24 -9.18
CA ASN A 159 4.06 11.45 -9.03
C ASN A 159 3.82 10.01 -9.49
N PHE A 160 2.74 9.38 -9.05
CA PHE A 160 2.40 8.01 -9.45
C PHE A 160 2.17 7.87 -10.96
N LYS A 161 1.58 8.87 -11.61
CA LYS A 161 1.40 8.87 -13.07
C LYS A 161 2.72 8.77 -13.83
N PHE A 162 3.79 9.39 -13.33
CA PHE A 162 5.10 9.40 -14.00
C PHE A 162 6.00 8.25 -13.54
N CYS A 163 5.99 7.93 -12.24
CA CYS A 163 6.93 7.02 -11.60
C CYS A 163 6.29 5.67 -11.18
N GLY A 164 4.98 5.49 -11.30
CA GLY A 164 4.26 4.32 -10.80
C GLY A 164 4.72 3.00 -11.41
N ALA A 165 5.13 2.99 -12.69
CA ALA A 165 5.70 1.81 -13.33
C ALA A 165 7.07 1.43 -12.72
N GLU A 166 7.89 2.42 -12.40
CA GLU A 166 9.18 2.20 -11.73
C GLU A 166 8.98 1.67 -10.31
N TYR A 167 8.01 2.22 -9.57
CA TYR A 167 7.68 1.74 -8.23
C TYR A 167 7.13 0.31 -8.25
N GLU A 168 6.27 -0.03 -9.22
CA GLU A 168 5.75 -1.39 -9.38
C GLU A 168 6.86 -2.39 -9.68
N ALA A 169 7.76 -2.07 -10.61
CA ALA A 169 8.88 -2.94 -10.93
C ALA A 169 9.83 -3.11 -9.73
N THR A 170 10.13 -2.02 -9.01
CA THR A 170 10.94 -2.06 -7.80
C THR A 170 10.29 -2.96 -6.75
N GLN A 171 8.98 -2.81 -6.52
CA GLN A 171 8.22 -3.65 -5.59
C GLN A 171 8.22 -5.13 -6.00
N LEU A 172 8.18 -5.45 -7.29
CA LEU A 172 8.34 -6.81 -7.80
C LEU A 172 9.74 -7.38 -7.50
N VAL A 173 10.81 -6.59 -7.67
CA VAL A 173 12.17 -7.02 -7.32
C VAL A 173 12.30 -7.26 -5.82
N VAL A 174 11.76 -6.37 -4.99
CA VAL A 174 11.65 -6.55 -3.53
C VAL A 174 10.91 -7.86 -3.21
N ALA A 175 9.85 -8.19 -3.93
CA ALA A 175 9.15 -9.45 -3.76
C ALA A 175 9.94 -10.68 -4.29
N GLY A 176 11.13 -10.50 -4.86
CA GLY A 176 11.96 -11.55 -5.46
C GLY A 176 11.52 -11.98 -6.87
N ARG A 177 10.84 -11.10 -7.60
CA ARG A 177 10.25 -11.36 -8.93
C ARG A 177 10.93 -10.54 -10.04
N LEU A 178 12.26 -10.58 -10.13
CA LEU A 178 13.03 -9.82 -11.12
C LEU A 178 12.55 -10.05 -12.57
N ASP A 179 12.24 -11.28 -12.94
CA ASP A 179 11.77 -11.60 -14.29
C ASP A 179 10.43 -10.92 -14.61
N GLN A 180 9.53 -10.79 -13.63
CA GLN A 180 8.29 -10.04 -13.80
C GLN A 180 8.55 -8.53 -13.88
N ALA A 181 9.45 -8.01 -13.03
CA ALA A 181 9.82 -6.61 -13.03
C ALA A 181 10.39 -6.15 -14.39
N LYS A 182 11.19 -6.99 -15.06
CA LYS A 182 11.76 -6.71 -16.39
C LYS A 182 10.70 -6.58 -17.49
N ASN A 183 9.48 -7.07 -17.27
CA ASN A 183 8.37 -6.95 -18.20
C ASN A 183 7.51 -5.70 -17.97
N VAL A 184 7.75 -4.94 -16.90
CA VAL A 184 7.02 -3.69 -16.63
C VAL A 184 7.44 -2.62 -17.63
N LYS A 185 6.46 -2.03 -18.32
CA LYS A 185 6.71 -0.98 -19.32
C LYS A 185 6.92 0.36 -18.63
N MET A 186 8.19 0.75 -18.50
CA MET A 186 8.58 2.04 -17.92
C MET A 186 8.22 3.22 -18.83
N MET A 187 7.89 4.35 -18.22
CA MET A 187 7.75 5.63 -18.93
C MET A 187 9.11 6.30 -19.17
N PHE A 188 10.00 6.20 -18.17
CA PHE A 188 11.35 6.77 -18.19
C PHE A 188 12.37 5.69 -17.84
N PRO A 189 13.65 5.84 -18.26
CA PRO A 189 14.72 4.98 -17.77
C PRO A 189 14.90 5.13 -16.25
N MET A 190 15.11 4.02 -15.54
CA MET A 190 15.38 4.04 -14.10
C MET A 190 16.79 4.58 -13.84
N VAL A 191 16.95 5.29 -12.73
CA VAL A 191 18.27 5.77 -12.27
C VAL A 191 19.13 4.60 -11.79
N LEU A 192 18.51 3.64 -11.10
CA LEU A 192 19.13 2.39 -10.64
C LEU A 192 18.57 1.21 -11.44
N GLY A 193 19.43 0.37 -12.02
CA GLY A 193 18.98 -0.76 -12.82
C GLY A 193 18.28 -1.82 -11.97
N LEU A 194 17.29 -2.53 -12.53
CA LEU A 194 16.59 -3.60 -11.81
C LEU A 194 17.53 -4.71 -11.31
N ASP A 195 18.62 -4.98 -12.04
CA ASP A 195 19.63 -5.97 -11.62
C ASP A 195 20.43 -5.48 -10.39
N ASP A 196 20.74 -4.18 -10.32
CA ASP A 196 21.41 -3.55 -9.15
C ASP A 196 20.47 -3.56 -7.93
N ILE A 197 19.19 -3.26 -8.16
CA ILE A 197 18.14 -3.35 -7.13
C ILE A 197 18.03 -4.78 -6.59
N ASP A 198 18.05 -5.79 -7.48
CA ASP A 198 17.94 -7.20 -7.11
C ASP A 198 19.17 -7.67 -6.33
N GLU A 199 20.37 -7.28 -6.74
CA GLU A 199 21.60 -7.52 -5.98
C GLU A 199 21.51 -6.94 -4.56
N MET A 200 21.09 -5.68 -4.45
CA MET A 200 20.95 -4.99 -3.17
C MET A 200 19.87 -5.67 -2.29
N CYS A 201 18.72 -6.00 -2.87
CA CYS A 201 17.67 -6.76 -2.18
C CYS A 201 18.19 -8.12 -1.70
N ARG A 202 18.91 -8.88 -2.52
CA ARG A 202 19.48 -10.18 -2.10
C ARG A 202 20.48 -10.04 -0.97
N ALA A 203 21.32 -9.00 -1.00
CA ALA A 203 22.33 -8.77 0.04
C ALA A 203 21.72 -8.50 1.42
N HIS A 204 20.55 -7.86 1.48
CA HIS A 204 19.90 -7.47 2.73
C HIS A 204 18.68 -8.32 3.12
N ARG A 205 18.26 -9.27 2.28
CA ARG A 205 17.13 -10.16 2.58
C ARG A 205 17.52 -11.17 3.65
N THR A 206 16.84 -11.13 4.79
CA THR A 206 17.05 -12.04 5.92
C THR A 206 16.04 -13.20 5.95
N GLY A 207 14.92 -13.08 5.22
CA GLY A 207 13.90 -14.13 5.16
C GLY A 207 13.03 -14.07 3.91
N LEU A 208 12.63 -15.24 3.42
CA LEU A 208 11.62 -15.39 2.38
C LEU A 208 10.78 -16.64 2.68
N GLN A 209 9.49 -16.44 2.89
CA GLN A 209 8.52 -17.50 3.09
C GLN A 209 7.45 -17.37 2.01
N THR A 210 7.17 -18.45 1.29
CA THR A 210 6.10 -18.53 0.31
C THR A 210 5.10 -19.58 0.75
N PHE A 211 3.83 -19.27 0.65
CA PHE A 211 2.73 -20.13 1.03
C PHE A 211 1.97 -20.53 -0.25
N GLU A 212 1.63 -21.81 -0.37
CA GLU A 212 0.77 -22.25 -1.46
C GLU A 212 -0.64 -21.71 -1.23
N ALA A 213 -1.24 -21.16 -2.28
CA ALA A 213 -2.64 -20.79 -2.28
C ALA A 213 -3.46 -22.05 -1.94
N THR A 214 -4.00 -22.09 -0.73
CA THR A 214 -4.94 -23.14 -0.35
C THR A 214 -6.32 -22.58 -0.66
N PRO A 215 -7.07 -23.16 -1.62
CA PRO A 215 -8.41 -22.67 -1.92
C PRO A 215 -9.22 -22.60 -0.64
N ALA A 216 -9.89 -21.47 -0.40
CA ALA A 216 -10.81 -21.35 0.71
C ALA A 216 -11.82 -22.50 0.62
N LEU A 217 -11.83 -23.37 1.63
CA LEU A 217 -12.89 -24.37 1.76
C LEU A 217 -14.19 -23.59 1.85
N SER A 218 -15.01 -23.66 0.81
CA SER A 218 -16.36 -23.11 0.81
C SER A 218 -17.12 -23.73 1.98
N VAL A 219 -17.42 -22.91 3.01
CA VAL A 219 -18.27 -23.29 4.14
C VAL A 219 -19.73 -22.99 3.79
#